data_AF-A0A9J6D6T7-F1
#
_entry.id   AF-A0A9J6D6T7-F1
#
_cell.length_a   1.000
_cell.length_b   1.000
_cell.length_c   1.000
_cell.angle_alpha   90.00
_cell.angle_beta   90.00
_cell.angle_gamma   90.00
#
_symmetry.space_group_name_H-M   'P 1'
#
loop_
_entity.id
_entity.type
_entity.pdbx_description
1 polymer ?
#
loop_
_entity_poly.entity_id
_entity_poly.type
_entity_poly.pdbx_seq_one_letter_code
_entity_poly.pdbx_strand_id
1 'polypeptide(L)'
;MDSMLAHLLEAKNALRDRWKKQKLNRRLRVKISQLNKDIEQHTKKLAAHQWEEVCNEADGKMCKGSKWALLKNLFTDSTKSSKSSARLEIEKLVYMNTLEGRDLQTFADKSVGIYLPLEGKSIPSDNPTSEYQGTPQSALERPFEVAKIIYVSRVYVLRPGSLVRRCEMNHRG
;
A
#
# COMPACT_ATOMS: atom_id res chain seq x y z
N MET A 1 19.41 -0.96 -1.97
CA MET A 1 18.67 0.20 -1.41
C MET A 1 18.96 1.39 -2.29
N ASP A 2 17.93 2.05 -2.81
CA ASP A 2 18.08 3.23 -3.67
C ASP A 2 18.66 4.42 -2.87
N SER A 3 19.74 5.02 -3.36
CA SER A 3 20.45 6.13 -2.72
C SER A 3 19.57 7.38 -2.59
N MET A 4 18.74 7.68 -3.60
CA MET A 4 17.83 8.83 -3.57
C MET A 4 16.77 8.65 -2.50
N LEU A 5 16.18 7.45 -2.42
CA LEU A 5 15.17 7.12 -1.42
C LEU A 5 15.73 7.20 0.01
N ALA A 6 16.97 6.74 0.22
CA ALA A 6 17.65 6.84 1.50
C ALA A 6 17.79 8.31 1.94
N HIS A 7 18.23 9.18 1.03
CA HIS A 7 18.38 10.61 1.30
C HIS A 7 17.04 11.29 1.63
N LEU A 8 15.96 10.98 0.90
CA LEU A 8 14.62 11.52 1.19
C LEU A 8 14.08 11.07 2.55
N LEU A 9 14.33 9.81 2.93
CA LEU A 9 13.93 9.27 4.23
C LEU A 9 14.70 9.91 5.38
N GLU A 10 16.00 10.12 5.22
CA GLU A 10 16.84 10.81 6.19
C GLU A 10 16.39 12.26 6.40
N ALA A 11 16.15 12.99 5.30
CA ALA A 11 15.63 14.35 5.34
C ALA A 11 14.25 14.43 6.03
N LYS A 12 13.35 13.47 5.74
CA LYS A 12 12.05 13.36 6.42
C LYS A 12 12.22 13.15 7.91
N ASN A 13 13.08 12.21 8.32
CA ASN A 13 13.30 11.89 9.72
C ASN A 13 13.88 13.09 10.50
N ALA A 14 14.87 13.77 9.93
CA ALA A 14 15.45 14.98 10.53
C ALA A 14 14.41 16.09 10.74
N LEU A 15 13.53 16.33 9.75
CA LEU A 15 12.45 17.32 9.89
C LEU A 15 11.36 16.87 10.85
N ARG A 16 11.06 15.57 10.90
CA ARG A 16 10.09 15.00 11.84
C ARG A 16 10.54 15.19 13.28
N ASP A 17 11.82 14.96 13.57
CA ASP A 17 12.36 15.11 14.91
C ASP A 17 12.45 16.58 15.34
N ARG A 18 12.74 17.49 14.42
CA ARG A 18 12.61 18.94 14.66
C ARG A 18 11.15 19.35 14.94
N TRP A 19 10.21 18.84 14.16
CA TRP A 19 8.78 19.14 14.34
C TRP A 19 8.23 18.61 15.68
N LYS A 20 8.69 17.44 16.15
CA LYS A 20 8.31 16.92 17.48
C LYS A 20 8.68 17.90 18.61
N LYS A 21 9.82 18.59 18.49
CA LYS A 21 10.26 19.63 19.43
C LYS A 21 9.52 20.95 19.25
N GLN A 22 9.01 21.25 18.06
CA GLN A 22 8.36 22.51 17.69
C GLN A 22 6.98 22.29 17.04
N LYS A 23 6.04 21.67 17.76
CA LYS A 23 4.74 21.25 17.20
C LYS A 23 3.87 22.38 16.65
N LEU A 24 4.03 23.60 17.15
CA LEU A 24 3.28 24.78 16.72
C LEU A 24 3.77 25.34 15.37
N ASN A 25 4.96 24.93 14.90
CA ASN A 25 5.52 25.44 13.66
C ASN A 25 4.88 24.78 12.43
N ARG A 26 3.99 25.52 11.75
CA ARG A 26 3.29 25.06 10.55
C ARG A 26 4.21 24.84 9.35
N ARG A 27 5.32 25.58 9.22
CA ARG A 27 6.24 25.47 8.08
C ARG A 27 6.91 24.10 8.02
N LEU A 28 7.30 23.56 9.18
CA LEU A 28 7.89 22.21 9.28
C LEU A 28 6.89 21.13 8.85
N ARG A 29 5.62 21.27 9.24
CA ARG A 29 4.55 20.34 8.83
C ARG A 29 4.33 20.34 7.32
N VAL A 30 4.31 21.52 6.69
CA VAL A 30 4.18 21.65 5.23
C VAL A 30 5.37 21.00 4.53
N LYS A 31 6.59 21.22 5.01
CA LYS A 31 7.79 20.64 4.41
C LYS A 31 7.85 19.11 4.54
N ILE A 32 7.40 18.55 5.68
CA ILE A 32 7.23 17.10 5.84
C ILE A 32 6.19 16.55 4.86
N SER A 33 5.08 17.27 4.66
CA SER A 33 4.07 16.86 3.68
C SER A 33 4.60 16.88 2.25
N GLN A 34 5.45 17.84 1.89
CA GLN A 34 6.12 17.89 0.58
C GLN A 34 7.03 16.68 0.41
N LEU A 35 7.91 16.40 1.37
CA LEU A 35 8.80 15.23 1.31
C LEU A 35 8.03 13.90 1.23
N ASN A 36 6.89 13.79 1.90
CA ASN A 36 6.06 12.59 1.75
C ASN A 36 5.55 12.41 0.32
N LYS A 37 5.12 13.50 -0.34
CA LYS A 37 4.71 13.47 -1.75
C LYS A 37 5.87 13.09 -2.66
N ASP A 38 7.06 13.64 -2.40
CA ASP A 38 8.25 13.34 -3.19
C ASP A 38 8.66 11.86 -3.05
N ILE A 39 8.60 11.33 -1.82
CA ILE A 39 8.82 9.90 -1.54
C ILE A 39 7.79 9.05 -2.29
N GLU A 40 6.49 9.38 -2.21
CA GLU A 40 5.43 8.64 -2.90
C GLU A 40 5.60 8.66 -4.43
N GLN A 41 5.98 9.80 -5.00
CA GLN A 41 6.25 9.90 -6.43
C GLN A 41 7.46 9.06 -6.84
N HIS A 42 8.53 9.12 -6.05
CA HIS A 42 9.76 8.37 -6.35
C HIS A 42 9.55 6.86 -6.23
N THR A 43 8.86 6.40 -5.18
CA THR A 43 8.57 4.97 -5.00
C THR A 43 7.64 4.43 -6.09
N LYS A 44 6.67 5.23 -6.57
CA LYS A 44 5.84 4.85 -7.73
C LYS A 44 6.66 4.67 -9.00
N LYS A 45 7.58 5.60 -9.29
CA LYS A 45 8.48 5.49 -10.45
C LYS A 45 9.40 4.28 -10.33
N LEU A 46 9.97 4.06 -9.15
CA LEU A 46 10.83 2.92 -8.88
C LEU A 46 10.08 1.59 -9.06
N ALA A 47 8.84 1.50 -8.58
CA ALA A 47 8.01 0.33 -8.76
C ALA A 47 7.71 0.07 -10.25
N ALA A 48 7.38 1.12 -11.01
CA ALA A 48 7.16 0.99 -12.45
C ALA A 48 8.41 0.48 -13.18
N HIS A 49 9.60 1.03 -12.86
CA HIS A 49 10.87 0.60 -13.43
C HIS A 49 11.21 -0.85 -13.08
N GLN A 50 10.97 -1.26 -11.82
CA GLN A 50 11.16 -2.66 -11.40
C GLN A 50 10.24 -3.60 -12.16
N TRP A 51 8.99 -3.21 -12.43
CA TRP A 51 8.08 -3.99 -13.25
C TRP A 51 8.53 -4.06 -14.71
N GLU A 52 9.00 -2.95 -15.27
CA GLU A 52 9.54 -2.91 -16.63
C GLU A 52 10.77 -3.80 -16.78
N GLU A 53 11.70 -3.79 -15.83
CA GLU A 53 12.85 -4.71 -15.78
C GLU A 53 12.40 -6.18 -15.73
N VAL A 54 11.44 -6.50 -14.87
CA VAL A 54 10.90 -7.87 -14.75
C VAL A 54 10.24 -8.33 -16.05
N CYS A 55 9.49 -7.46 -16.73
CA CYS A 55 8.89 -7.75 -18.02
C CYS A 55 9.95 -7.92 -19.11
N ASN A 56 10.93 -7.02 -19.19
CA ASN A 56 12.02 -7.08 -20.17
C ASN A 56 12.89 -8.34 -19.98
N GLU A 57 13.16 -8.74 -18.73
CA GLU A 57 13.84 -10.01 -18.44
C GLU A 57 13.02 -11.23 -18.85
N ALA A 58 11.69 -11.16 -18.71
CA ALA A 58 10.80 -12.23 -19.14
C ALA A 58 10.76 -12.36 -20.67
N ASP A 59 10.69 -11.23 -21.39
CA ASP A 59 10.70 -11.18 -22.86
C ASP A 59 12.04 -11.68 -23.44
N GLY A 60 13.17 -11.31 -22.82
CA GLY A 60 14.49 -11.81 -23.24
C GLY A 60 14.75 -13.30 -22.94
N LYS A 61 13.98 -13.91 -22.03
CA LYS A 61 14.16 -15.30 -21.55
C LYS A 61 12.89 -16.15 -21.73
N MET A 62 12.11 -15.95 -22.79
CA MET A 62 10.86 -16.67 -23.08
C MET A 62 10.98 -18.20 -23.27
N CYS A 63 12.10 -18.82 -22.87
CA CYS A 63 12.19 -20.25 -22.63
C CYS A 63 11.32 -20.65 -21.41
N LYS A 64 10.64 -21.78 -21.54
CA LYS A 64 9.46 -22.25 -20.76
C LYS A 64 9.52 -22.12 -19.22
N GLY A 65 10.71 -22.02 -18.61
CA GLY A 65 10.89 -21.89 -17.15
C GLY A 65 10.71 -20.48 -16.58
N SER A 66 11.05 -19.42 -17.34
CA SER A 66 10.96 -18.03 -16.85
C SER A 66 9.50 -17.56 -16.70
N LYS A 67 8.61 -18.07 -17.57
CA LYS A 67 7.16 -17.82 -17.52
C LYS A 67 6.55 -18.14 -16.16
N TRP A 68 7.01 -19.22 -15.52
CA TRP A 68 6.55 -19.61 -14.20
C TRP A 68 7.05 -18.67 -13.10
N ALA A 69 8.25 -18.09 -13.24
CA ALA A 69 8.76 -17.12 -12.28
C ALA A 69 7.93 -15.83 -12.30
N LEU A 70 7.60 -15.33 -13.49
CA LEU A 70 6.73 -14.17 -13.66
C LEU A 70 5.32 -14.42 -13.08
N LEU A 71 4.70 -15.55 -13.43
CA LEU A 71 3.37 -15.91 -12.95
C LEU A 71 3.33 -16.03 -11.41
N LYS A 72 4.39 -16.59 -10.80
CA LYS A 72 4.53 -16.66 -9.34
C LYS A 72 4.58 -15.26 -8.71
N ASN A 73 5.26 -14.31 -9.34
CA ASN A 73 5.31 -12.92 -8.88
C ASN A 73 3.97 -12.18 -9.05
N LEU A 74 3.12 -12.60 -10.00
CA LEU A 74 1.78 -12.03 -10.17
C LEU A 74 0.78 -12.57 -9.12
N PHE A 75 0.91 -13.85 -8.74
CA PHE A 75 0.03 -14.45 -7.75
C PHE A 75 0.37 -14.10 -6.30
N THR A 76 1.58 -13.61 -6.04
CA THR A 76 2.06 -13.37 -4.69
C THR A 76 2.46 -11.92 -4.53
N ASP A 77 2.10 -11.31 -3.40
CA ASP A 77 2.56 -9.95 -3.06
C ASP A 77 4.09 -10.01 -2.88
N SER A 78 4.81 -9.63 -3.94
CA SER A 78 6.28 -9.73 -4.05
C SER A 78 7.01 -8.97 -2.94
N THR A 79 6.32 -8.06 -2.26
CA THR A 79 6.83 -7.25 -1.16
C THR A 79 6.79 -7.94 0.21
N LYS A 80 6.08 -9.08 0.34
CA LYS A 80 5.84 -9.75 1.64
C LYS A 80 6.03 -11.26 1.63
N SER A 81 6.08 -11.91 0.47
CA SER A 81 6.04 -13.37 0.41
C SER A 81 7.44 -14.00 0.35
N SER A 82 7.82 -14.74 1.39
CA SER A 82 8.93 -15.69 1.34
C SER A 82 8.64 -16.76 0.28
N LYS A 83 9.69 -17.34 -0.34
CA LYS A 83 9.53 -18.45 -1.32
C LYS A 83 8.64 -19.58 -0.79
N SER A 84 8.63 -19.79 0.54
CA SER A 84 7.78 -20.78 1.19
C SER A 84 6.31 -20.36 1.29
N SER A 85 6.02 -19.08 1.61
CA SER A 85 4.64 -18.59 1.68
C SER A 85 4.00 -18.51 0.30
N ALA A 86 4.80 -18.16 -0.71
CA ALA A 86 4.38 -18.16 -2.11
C ALA A 86 3.92 -19.56 -2.57
N ARG A 87 4.68 -20.61 -2.21
CA ARG A 87 4.31 -22.00 -2.52
C ARG A 87 3.01 -22.41 -1.84
N LEU A 88 2.88 -22.10 -0.54
CA LEU A 88 1.67 -22.43 0.22
C LEU A 88 0.43 -21.71 -0.31
N GLU A 89 0.57 -20.47 -0.78
CA GLU A 89 -0.53 -19.71 -1.37
C GLU A 89 -0.97 -20.31 -2.71
N ILE A 90 -0.02 -20.70 -3.56
CA ILE A 90 -0.30 -21.40 -4.82
C ILE A 90 -0.93 -22.77 -4.55
N GLU A 91 -0.42 -23.53 -3.58
CA GLU A 91 -1.01 -24.82 -3.18
C GLU A 91 -2.44 -24.66 -2.67
N LYS A 92 -2.72 -23.61 -1.88
CA LYS A 92 -4.09 -23.29 -1.45
C LYS A 92 -4.99 -22.97 -2.65
N LEU A 93 -4.52 -22.18 -3.60
CA LEU A 93 -5.31 -21.86 -4.80
C LEU A 93 -5.61 -23.10 -5.63
N VAL A 94 -4.61 -23.99 -5.83
CA VAL A 94 -4.81 -25.27 -6.52
C VAL A 94 -5.80 -26.14 -5.75
N TYR A 95 -5.62 -26.29 -4.44
CA TYR A 95 -6.51 -27.08 -3.58
C TYR A 95 -7.96 -26.59 -3.62
N MET A 96 -8.19 -25.27 -3.49
CA MET A 96 -9.53 -24.68 -3.56
C MET A 96 -10.21 -24.97 -4.91
N ASN A 97 -9.48 -24.90 -6.02
CA ASN A 97 -10.06 -25.23 -7.33
C ASN A 97 -10.32 -26.73 -7.51
N THR A 98 -9.47 -27.60 -6.95
CA THR A 98 -9.71 -29.06 -6.98
C THR A 98 -10.90 -29.48 -6.12
N LEU A 99 -11.14 -28.81 -4.99
CA LEU A 99 -12.31 -29.06 -4.15
C LEU A 99 -13.62 -28.64 -4.82
N GLU A 100 -13.58 -27.56 -5.60
CA GLU A 100 -14.71 -27.08 -6.39
C GLU A 100 -14.95 -27.92 -7.66
N GLY A 101 -14.17 -29.01 -7.86
CA GLY A 101 -14.32 -29.94 -8.98
C GLY A 101 -13.96 -29.36 -10.34
N ARG A 102 -13.26 -28.22 -10.38
CA ARG A 102 -12.86 -27.58 -11.64
C ARG A 102 -11.61 -28.24 -12.20
N ASP A 103 -11.60 -28.43 -13.51
CA ASP A 103 -10.43 -28.97 -14.20
C ASP A 103 -9.29 -27.92 -14.20
N LEU A 104 -8.04 -28.38 -14.07
CA LEU A 104 -6.87 -27.49 -13.95
C LEU A 104 -6.73 -26.55 -15.15
N GLN A 105 -7.16 -27.00 -16.34
CA GLN A 105 -7.16 -26.15 -17.54
C GLN A 105 -8.13 -24.97 -17.41
N THR A 106 -9.34 -25.21 -16.90
CA THR A 106 -10.33 -24.13 -16.71
C THR A 106 -9.87 -23.08 -15.68
N PHE A 107 -9.11 -23.50 -14.67
CA PHE A 107 -8.47 -22.57 -13.73
C PHE A 107 -7.35 -21.77 -14.40
N ALA A 108 -6.49 -22.43 -15.19
CA ALA A 108 -5.43 -21.76 -15.93
C ALA A 108 -6.00 -20.68 -16.86
N ASP A 109 -7.03 -21.01 -17.66
CA ASP A 109 -7.67 -20.08 -18.59
C ASP A 109 -8.32 -18.89 -17.88
N LYS A 110 -9.00 -19.13 -16.75
CA LYS A 110 -9.59 -18.07 -15.93
C LYS A 110 -8.52 -17.17 -15.31
N SER A 111 -7.41 -17.74 -14.83
CA SER A 111 -6.32 -16.98 -14.23
C SER A 111 -5.62 -16.09 -15.27
N VAL A 112 -5.46 -16.60 -16.50
CA VAL A 112 -4.95 -15.80 -17.63
C VAL A 112 -5.89 -14.63 -17.89
N GLY A 113 -7.20 -14.84 -18.00
CA GLY A 113 -8.16 -13.74 -18.22
C GLY A 113 -8.18 -12.66 -17.13
N ILE A 114 -7.85 -13.01 -15.87
CA ILE A 114 -7.82 -12.06 -14.74
C ILE A 114 -6.51 -11.28 -14.69
N TYR A 115 -5.37 -11.95 -14.89
CA TYR A 115 -4.05 -11.38 -14.61
C TYR A 115 -3.24 -11.02 -15.86
N LEU A 116 -3.55 -11.62 -17.00
CA LEU A 116 -2.82 -11.50 -18.26
C LEU A 116 -3.82 -11.29 -19.40
N PRO A 117 -4.23 -10.04 -19.68
CA PRO A 117 -5.02 -9.75 -20.88
C PRO A 117 -4.15 -10.03 -22.13
N LEU A 118 -4.16 -11.29 -22.60
CA LEU A 118 -3.39 -11.76 -23.76
C LEU A 118 -4.01 -11.34 -25.10
N GLU A 119 -5.13 -10.62 -25.07
CA GLU A 119 -5.62 -9.91 -26.23
C GLU A 119 -5.26 -8.44 -26.04
N GLY A 120 -4.75 -7.81 -27.09
CA GLY A 120 -4.58 -6.37 -27.22
C GLY A 120 -5.90 -5.58 -27.14
N LYS A 121 -6.73 -5.88 -26.14
CA LYS A 121 -7.63 -4.90 -25.53
C LYS A 121 -6.72 -3.87 -24.88
N SER A 122 -6.25 -2.94 -25.70
CA SER A 122 -6.14 -1.56 -25.26
C SER A 122 -7.27 -1.34 -24.27
N ILE A 123 -6.93 -0.98 -23.04
CA ILE A 123 -7.90 -0.41 -22.11
C ILE A 123 -8.73 0.55 -22.97
N PRO A 124 -10.02 0.29 -23.25
CA PRO A 124 -10.81 1.29 -23.93
C PRO A 124 -10.76 2.47 -22.97
N SER A 125 -10.12 3.55 -23.40
CA SER A 125 -10.21 4.85 -22.74
C SER A 125 -11.68 5.29 -22.61
N ASP A 126 -12.60 4.57 -23.25
CA ASP A 126 -14.04 4.76 -23.29
C ASP A 126 -14.83 3.56 -22.73
N ASN A 127 -14.34 2.86 -21.70
CA ASN A 127 -15.29 2.14 -20.84
C ASN A 127 -15.98 3.21 -19.98
N PRO A 128 -17.28 3.53 -20.21
CA PRO A 128 -18.02 4.25 -19.18
C PRO A 128 -17.91 3.36 -17.95
N THR A 129 -17.31 3.88 -16.88
CA THR A 129 -17.25 3.24 -15.56
C THR A 129 -18.55 2.51 -15.37
N SER A 130 -18.52 1.17 -15.33
CA SER A 130 -19.74 0.36 -15.21
C SER A 130 -20.60 0.97 -14.12
N GLU A 131 -21.82 1.37 -14.49
CA GLU A 131 -22.74 2.10 -13.60
C GLU A 131 -22.83 1.34 -12.28
N TYR A 132 -22.56 2.03 -11.17
CA TYR A 132 -22.42 1.42 -9.84
C TYR A 132 -23.67 0.58 -9.52
N GLN A 133 -23.54 -0.75 -9.58
CA GLN A 133 -24.62 -1.68 -9.23
C GLN A 133 -24.67 -2.03 -7.73
N GLY A 134 -23.90 -1.32 -6.91
CA GLY A 134 -23.98 -1.48 -5.46
C GLY A 134 -25.24 -0.82 -4.91
N THR A 135 -25.70 -1.29 -3.75
CA THR A 135 -26.73 -0.57 -2.99
C THR A 135 -26.19 0.83 -2.62
N PRO A 136 -26.97 1.90 -2.81
CA PRO A 136 -26.55 3.24 -2.41
C PRO A 136 -26.43 3.30 -0.89
N GLN A 137 -25.19 3.36 -0.38
CA GLN A 137 -24.94 3.39 1.05
C GLN A 137 -25.04 4.83 1.54
N SER A 138 -26.27 5.35 1.59
CA SER A 138 -26.61 6.72 2.00
C SER A 138 -26.05 7.14 3.37
N ALA A 139 -25.71 6.19 4.24
CA ALA A 139 -25.03 6.45 5.51
C ALA A 139 -23.59 6.96 5.35
N LEU A 140 -22.89 6.54 4.29
CA LEU A 140 -21.50 6.94 3.99
C LEU A 140 -21.41 8.22 3.14
N GLU A 141 -22.49 8.56 2.43
CA GLU A 141 -22.57 9.72 1.55
C GLU A 141 -23.05 11.00 2.26
N ARG A 142 -23.52 10.88 3.51
CA ARG A 142 -23.86 12.06 4.32
C ARG A 142 -22.59 12.89 4.58
N PRO A 143 -22.63 14.22 4.41
CA PRO A 143 -21.52 15.08 4.80
C PRO A 143 -21.20 14.83 6.27
N PHE A 144 -19.93 14.66 6.58
CA PHE A 144 -19.47 14.47 7.94
C PHE A 144 -19.87 15.67 8.80
N GLU A 145 -20.64 15.44 9.87
CA GLU A 145 -20.86 16.48 10.87
C GLU A 145 -19.53 16.79 11.56
N VAL A 146 -19.00 17.98 11.32
CA VAL A 146 -17.71 18.47 11.87
C VAL A 146 -17.65 18.32 13.39
N ALA A 147 -18.79 18.37 14.08
CA ALA A 147 -18.91 18.15 15.52
C ALA A 147 -18.45 16.75 15.98
N LYS A 148 -18.67 15.71 15.17
CA LYS A 148 -18.31 14.32 15.50
C LYS A 148 -16.82 14.05 15.32
N ILE A 149 -16.18 14.73 14.36
CA ILE A 149 -14.72 14.64 14.12
C ILE A 149 -13.94 15.20 15.31
N ILE A 150 -14.40 16.30 15.91
CA ILE A 150 -13.75 16.92 17.08
C ILE A 150 -13.85 16.01 18.31
N TYR A 151 -14.98 15.35 18.51
CA TYR A 151 -15.18 14.44 19.65
C TYR A 151 -14.26 13.22 19.57
N VAL A 152 -14.18 12.59 18.40
CA VAL A 152 -13.31 11.41 18.19
C VAL A 152 -11.83 11.78 18.35
N SER A 153 -11.37 12.92 17.81
CA SER A 153 -9.99 13.38 18.03
C SER A 153 -9.68 13.74 19.50
N ARG A 154 -10.64 14.25 20.29
CA ARG A 154 -10.43 14.52 21.73
C ARG A 154 -10.32 13.24 22.56
N VAL A 155 -11.11 12.21 22.24
CA VAL A 155 -11.10 10.93 22.96
C VAL A 155 -9.79 10.17 22.73
N TYR A 156 -9.20 10.22 21.53
CA TYR A 156 -7.92 9.56 21.27
C TYR A 156 -6.67 10.32 21.76
N VAL A 157 -6.78 11.62 22.09
CA VAL A 157 -5.67 12.40 22.66
C VAL A 157 -5.60 12.29 24.19
N LEU A 158 -6.69 11.92 24.85
CA LEU A 158 -6.76 11.77 26.30
C LEU A 158 -6.63 10.30 26.75
N ARG A 159 -5.50 9.66 26.42
CA ARG A 159 -4.92 8.61 27.28
C ARG A 159 -3.61 9.13 27.88
N PRO A 160 -3.62 9.76 29.06
CA PRO A 160 -2.42 10.00 29.84
C PRO A 160 -2.24 8.85 30.84
N GLY A 161 -1.35 7.92 30.51
CA GLY A 161 -0.78 7.00 31.48
C GLY A 161 0.70 7.31 31.66
N SER A 162 1.05 8.09 32.69
CA SER A 162 2.30 7.96 33.45
C SER A 162 2.43 9.09 34.49
N LEU A 163 2.46 8.65 35.75
CA LEU A 163 2.85 9.34 36.98
C LEU A 163 4.03 10.31 36.83
N VAL A 164 3.86 11.57 37.26
CA VAL A 164 4.88 12.38 37.95
C VAL A 164 4.16 13.41 38.82
N ARG A 165 4.11 13.24 40.16
CA ARG A 165 3.93 14.38 41.08
C ARG A 165 5.28 14.70 41.70
N ARG A 166 5.73 15.88 41.29
CA ARG A 166 6.93 16.62 41.70
C ARG A 166 6.69 17.25 43.08
N CYS A 167 7.71 17.18 43.94
CA CYS A 167 7.78 17.85 45.23
C CYS A 167 7.51 19.36 45.10
N GLU A 168 6.60 19.89 45.92
CA GLU A 168 6.49 21.32 46.20
C GLU A 168 7.24 21.62 47.50
N MET A 169 8.36 22.36 47.38
CA MET A 169 9.01 23.04 48.50
C MET A 169 8.19 24.29 48.84
N ASN A 170 7.63 24.34 50.03
CA ASN A 170 7.07 25.56 50.61
C ASN A 170 8.18 26.34 51.30
N HIS A 171 8.48 27.54 50.79
CA HIS A 171 9.09 28.63 51.56
C HIS A 171 8.13 29.81 51.52
N ARG A 172 7.54 30.14 52.67
CA ARG A 172 7.05 31.49 53.00
C ARG A 172 7.71 31.89 54.32
N GLY A 173 8.54 32.92 54.26
CA GLY A 173 8.72 33.89 55.33
C GLY A 173 7.94 35.14 54.96
#